data_AF-A0A418Q9R8-F1
#
_entry.id   AF-A0A418Q9R8-F1
#
_cell.length_a   1.000
_cell.length_b   1.000
_cell.length_c   1.000
_cell.angle_alpha   90.00
_cell.angle_beta   90.00
_cell.angle_gamma   90.00
#
_symmetry.space_group_name_H-M   'P 1'
#
loop_
_entity.id
_entity.type
_entity.pdbx_description
1 polymer ?
#
loop_
_entity_poly.entity_id
_entity_poly.type
_entity_poly.pdbx_seq_one_letter_code
_entity_poly.pdbx_strand_id
1 'polypeptide(L)'
;MWELCAPDGEDFVPDVATGIAAKLSITAHAATRLATHGWLLARWPGFQRLFHTLTIPVKQMVAVLELTEAVDDEYQSAIESEIIALLTPEHPGQQLPSVRSLSYWVRTIIERIQPNARPLEEGEELRTEHTVEHQAPEISFDNRANSRTTIFIGLPKAEGILVEKSLRAVASAHGCSVAEALVAIIREKLDVQVTLNLYKNTANPTEDIFAEGSWLPKAVGKAWLERVTHLAAPGYAESAGYSPSEAVKAAVAGRDGGCRAPGCTKEPYLCDVDHVHRYDHDNPEAGGPTSTANLHLLCRYHHKLKTAGVLDVELRPDGSECWTSVGDGHQTITTPYGPLGRETFERRHVRRTKALHTRHELTFRDSVEDIIEEALKEKEEETLPF
;
A
#
# COMPACT_ATOMS: atom_id res chain seq x y z
N MET A 1 6.49 -31.69 -4.59
CA MET A 1 7.36 -30.65 -5.18
C MET A 1 6.80 -29.25 -4.92
N TRP A 2 5.50 -29.00 -5.14
CA TRP A 2 4.89 -27.71 -4.82
C TRP A 2 4.92 -27.36 -3.32
N GLU A 3 4.80 -28.37 -2.44
CA GLU A 3 4.93 -28.24 -0.98
C GLU A 3 6.27 -27.62 -0.53
N LEU A 4 7.35 -27.83 -1.30
CA LEU A 4 8.66 -27.20 -1.00
C LEU A 4 8.66 -25.68 -1.26
N CYS A 5 7.64 -25.20 -1.97
CA CYS A 5 7.42 -23.81 -2.33
C CYS A 5 6.11 -23.27 -1.72
N ALA A 6 5.47 -23.99 -0.80
CA ALA A 6 4.23 -23.56 -0.15
C ALA A 6 4.58 -22.98 1.24
N PRO A 7 4.63 -21.65 1.39
CA PRO A 7 4.87 -21.02 2.67
C PRO A 7 3.63 -21.08 3.57
N ASP A 8 3.82 -20.85 4.87
CA ASP A 8 2.73 -20.54 5.79
C ASP A 8 2.27 -19.07 5.60
N GLY A 9 1.04 -18.75 6.02
CA GLY A 9 0.48 -17.40 5.88
C GLY A 9 1.30 -16.31 6.59
N GLU A 10 1.90 -16.66 7.73
CA GLU A 10 2.74 -15.76 8.54
C GLU A 10 4.18 -15.63 8.03
N ASP A 11 4.59 -16.43 7.04
CA ASP A 11 5.92 -16.30 6.47
C ASP A 11 6.08 -14.99 5.69
N PHE A 12 7.26 -14.38 5.80
CA PHE A 12 7.59 -13.18 5.05
C PHE A 12 7.91 -13.50 3.58
N VAL A 13 7.24 -12.80 2.66
CA VAL A 13 7.42 -13.00 1.22
C VAL A 13 8.89 -12.90 0.78
N PRO A 14 9.68 -11.89 1.20
CA PRO A 14 11.08 -11.76 0.79
C PRO A 14 11.97 -12.91 1.25
N ASP A 15 11.72 -13.47 2.43
CA ASP A 15 12.55 -14.52 3.05
C ASP A 15 12.35 -15.84 2.32
N VAL A 16 11.08 -16.22 2.12
CA VAL A 16 10.70 -17.41 1.37
C VAL A 16 11.21 -17.32 -0.06
N ALA A 17 11.00 -16.17 -0.72
CA ALA A 17 11.45 -15.96 -2.10
C ALA A 17 12.97 -16.10 -2.23
N THR A 18 13.74 -15.55 -1.28
CA THR A 18 15.21 -15.64 -1.28
C THR A 18 15.68 -17.07 -1.04
N GLY A 19 15.03 -17.79 -0.12
CA GLY A 19 15.30 -19.20 0.15
C GLY A 19 15.04 -20.10 -1.06
N ILE A 20 13.91 -19.92 -1.74
CA ILE A 20 13.56 -20.66 -2.95
C ILE A 20 14.51 -20.31 -4.11
N ALA A 21 14.79 -19.02 -4.31
CA ALA A 21 15.69 -18.55 -5.37
C ALA A 21 17.07 -19.20 -5.27
N ALA A 22 17.63 -19.25 -4.05
CA ALA A 22 18.93 -19.88 -3.79
C ALA A 22 18.89 -21.40 -4.02
N LYS A 23 17.85 -22.10 -3.52
CA LYS A 23 17.73 -23.56 -3.64
C LYS A 23 17.54 -24.00 -5.09
N LEU A 24 16.76 -23.25 -5.88
CA LEU A 24 16.40 -23.62 -7.25
C LEU A 24 17.24 -22.94 -8.33
N SER A 25 18.17 -22.04 -7.94
CA SER A 25 18.99 -21.24 -8.88
C SER A 25 18.14 -20.45 -9.89
N ILE A 26 17.09 -19.78 -9.40
CA ILE A 26 16.17 -18.97 -10.21
C ILE A 26 16.16 -17.51 -9.74
N THR A 27 15.56 -16.62 -10.52
CA THR A 27 15.42 -15.21 -10.14
C THR A 27 14.50 -15.03 -8.93
N ALA A 28 14.72 -13.97 -8.14
CA ALA A 28 13.85 -13.62 -7.02
C ALA A 28 12.38 -13.42 -7.44
N HIS A 29 12.16 -12.88 -8.65
CA HIS A 29 10.82 -12.74 -9.23
C HIS A 29 10.16 -14.12 -9.47
N ALA A 30 10.87 -15.06 -10.10
CA ALA A 30 10.36 -16.40 -10.33
C ALA A 30 10.10 -17.14 -9.02
N ALA A 31 11.00 -17.00 -8.03
CA ALA A 31 10.84 -17.59 -6.71
C ALA A 31 9.63 -17.01 -5.94
N THR A 32 9.44 -15.69 -5.99
CA THR A 32 8.26 -15.03 -5.40
C THR A 32 6.98 -15.57 -6.02
N ARG A 33 6.92 -15.69 -7.35
CA ARG A 33 5.74 -16.26 -8.03
C ARG A 33 5.49 -17.69 -7.59
N LEU A 34 6.51 -18.56 -7.59
CA LEU A 34 6.38 -19.94 -7.13
C LEU A 34 5.88 -20.03 -5.68
N ALA A 35 6.39 -19.18 -4.79
CA ALA A 35 5.93 -19.10 -3.40
C ALA A 35 4.45 -18.69 -3.31
N THR A 36 4.05 -17.66 -4.04
CA THR A 36 2.65 -17.23 -4.11
C THR A 36 1.74 -18.33 -4.66
N HIS A 37 2.14 -19.01 -5.75
CA HIS A 37 1.34 -20.12 -6.30
C HIS A 37 1.29 -21.31 -5.36
N GLY A 38 2.37 -21.62 -4.64
CA GLY A 38 2.38 -22.67 -3.62
C GLY A 38 1.44 -22.35 -2.46
N TRP A 39 1.47 -21.12 -1.96
CA TRP A 39 0.56 -20.63 -0.92
C TRP A 39 -0.90 -20.66 -1.38
N LEU A 40 -1.19 -20.17 -2.59
CA LEU A 40 -2.53 -20.22 -3.16
C LEU A 40 -3.00 -21.66 -3.32
N LEU A 41 -2.17 -22.55 -3.88
CA LEU A 41 -2.52 -23.96 -4.02
C LEU A 41 -2.78 -24.62 -2.66
N ALA A 42 -2.06 -24.21 -1.60
CA ALA A 42 -2.31 -24.67 -0.23
C ALA A 42 -3.74 -24.38 0.25
N ARG A 43 -4.34 -23.27 -0.20
CA ARG A 43 -5.72 -22.91 0.14
C ARG A 43 -6.74 -23.84 -0.51
N TRP A 44 -6.52 -24.32 -1.74
CA TRP A 44 -7.52 -25.02 -2.57
C TRP A 44 -7.35 -26.56 -2.59
N PRO A 45 -8.05 -27.33 -1.72
CA PRO A 45 -7.78 -28.75 -1.57
C PRO A 45 -8.14 -29.57 -2.81
N GLY A 46 -9.13 -29.13 -3.58
CA GLY A 46 -9.51 -29.74 -4.84
C GLY A 46 -8.51 -29.45 -5.97
N PHE A 47 -7.95 -28.25 -6.02
CA PHE A 47 -6.86 -27.95 -6.96
C PHE A 47 -5.59 -28.74 -6.64
N GLN A 48 -5.28 -28.94 -5.35
CA GLN A 48 -4.18 -29.83 -4.93
C GLN A 48 -4.37 -31.24 -5.50
N ARG A 49 -5.57 -31.81 -5.33
CA ARG A 49 -5.87 -33.16 -5.85
C ARG A 49 -5.62 -33.26 -7.36
N LEU A 50 -6.13 -32.30 -8.13
CA LEU A 50 -5.93 -32.26 -9.59
C LEU A 50 -4.47 -32.05 -10.00
N PHE A 51 -3.72 -31.29 -9.22
CA PHE A 51 -2.29 -31.09 -9.45
C PHE A 51 -1.49 -32.37 -9.19
N HIS A 52 -1.81 -33.10 -8.12
CA HIS A 52 -1.15 -34.37 -7.78
C HIS A 52 -1.43 -35.48 -8.78
N THR A 53 -2.60 -35.50 -9.41
CA THR A 53 -2.93 -36.47 -10.48
C THR A 53 -2.31 -36.11 -11.83
N LEU A 54 -1.59 -34.99 -11.94
CA LEU A 54 -1.02 -34.44 -13.18
C LEU A 54 -2.02 -34.34 -14.34
N THR A 55 -3.32 -34.30 -14.02
CA THR A 55 -4.41 -34.22 -15.00
C THR A 55 -4.50 -32.84 -15.65
N ILE A 56 -3.75 -31.85 -15.14
CA ILE A 56 -3.77 -30.46 -15.59
C ILE A 56 -2.34 -29.96 -15.83
N PRO A 57 -2.05 -29.32 -16.98
CA PRO A 57 -0.76 -28.69 -17.19
C PRO A 57 -0.57 -27.47 -16.28
N VAL A 58 0.67 -27.27 -15.82
CA VAL A 58 1.05 -26.22 -14.85
C VAL A 58 0.55 -24.83 -15.25
N LYS A 59 0.58 -24.48 -16.54
CA LYS A 59 0.13 -23.17 -17.03
C LYS A 59 -1.36 -22.90 -16.79
N GLN A 60 -2.23 -23.91 -16.90
CA GLN A 60 -3.66 -23.77 -16.61
C GLN A 60 -3.89 -23.63 -15.10
N MET A 61 -3.17 -24.43 -14.29
CA MET A 61 -3.26 -24.33 -12.84
C MET A 61 -2.83 -22.96 -12.35
N VAL A 62 -1.69 -22.45 -12.82
CA VAL A 62 -1.20 -21.10 -12.49
C VAL A 62 -2.23 -20.03 -12.84
N ALA A 63 -2.86 -20.11 -14.02
CA ALA A 63 -3.88 -19.16 -14.41
C ALA A 63 -5.11 -19.18 -13.47
N VAL A 64 -5.54 -20.36 -13.03
CA VAL A 64 -6.66 -20.50 -12.08
C VAL A 64 -6.29 -19.93 -10.72
N LEU A 65 -5.10 -20.24 -10.21
CA LEU A 65 -4.63 -19.72 -8.91
C LEU A 65 -4.56 -18.18 -8.92
N GLU A 66 -4.01 -17.58 -9.98
CA GLU A 66 -3.94 -16.12 -10.10
C GLU A 66 -5.33 -15.46 -10.20
N LEU A 67 -6.29 -16.10 -10.86
CA LEU A 67 -7.67 -15.60 -10.96
C LEU A 67 -8.49 -15.79 -9.68
N THR A 68 -8.14 -16.75 -8.85
CA THR A 68 -8.88 -17.05 -7.62
C THR A 68 -8.26 -16.41 -6.39
N GLU A 69 -7.19 -15.62 -6.55
CA GLU A 69 -6.43 -15.05 -5.44
C GLU A 69 -7.27 -14.20 -4.50
N ALA A 70 -8.26 -13.44 -5.00
CA ALA A 70 -9.08 -12.52 -4.22
C ALA A 70 -10.45 -13.11 -3.78
N VAL A 71 -10.62 -14.42 -3.93
CA VAL A 71 -11.82 -15.12 -3.48
C VAL A 71 -11.75 -15.33 -1.96
N ASP A 72 -12.85 -15.01 -1.28
CA ASP A 72 -12.95 -15.23 0.17
C ASP A 72 -13.21 -16.71 0.47
N ASP A 73 -12.75 -17.15 1.63
CA ASP A 73 -12.86 -18.56 2.07
C ASP A 73 -14.32 -19.05 2.11
N GLU A 74 -15.28 -18.17 2.35
CA GLU A 74 -16.72 -18.48 2.34
C GLU A 74 -17.20 -19.01 0.97
N TYR A 75 -16.71 -18.44 -0.13
CA TYR A 75 -17.13 -18.79 -1.50
C TYR A 75 -16.26 -19.88 -2.12
N GLN A 76 -15.18 -20.26 -1.44
CA GLN A 76 -14.15 -21.13 -1.95
C GLN A 76 -14.70 -22.48 -2.45
N SER A 77 -15.50 -23.17 -1.64
CA SER A 77 -16.03 -24.50 -2.01
C SER A 77 -16.95 -24.46 -3.24
N ALA A 78 -17.74 -23.40 -3.39
CA ALA A 78 -18.66 -23.25 -4.51
C ALA A 78 -17.90 -22.98 -5.82
N ILE A 79 -16.96 -22.04 -5.78
CA ILE A 79 -16.11 -21.69 -6.92
C ILE A 79 -15.19 -22.87 -7.30
N GLU A 80 -14.58 -23.54 -6.31
CA GLU A 80 -13.69 -24.68 -6.54
C GLU A 80 -14.40 -25.79 -7.33
N SER A 81 -15.62 -26.13 -6.92
CA SER A 81 -16.40 -27.22 -7.54
C SER A 81 -16.68 -26.96 -9.02
N GLU A 82 -17.07 -25.73 -9.38
CA GLU A 82 -17.33 -25.37 -10.78
C GLU A 82 -16.04 -25.32 -11.62
N ILE A 83 -14.94 -24.82 -11.06
CA ILE A 83 -13.65 -24.76 -11.77
C ILE A 83 -13.08 -26.17 -11.99
N ILE A 84 -13.23 -27.07 -11.02
CA ILE A 84 -12.83 -28.48 -11.16
C ILE A 84 -13.58 -29.14 -12.31
N ALA A 85 -14.88 -28.86 -12.47
CA ALA A 85 -15.66 -29.40 -13.59
C ALA A 85 -15.09 -28.94 -14.94
N LEU A 86 -14.69 -27.67 -15.08
CA LEU A 86 -14.05 -27.16 -16.31
C LEU A 86 -12.70 -27.81 -16.61
N LEU A 87 -12.01 -28.29 -15.58
CA LEU A 87 -10.66 -28.88 -15.68
C LEU A 87 -10.68 -30.41 -15.71
N THR A 88 -11.86 -31.03 -15.63
CA THR A 88 -12.01 -32.49 -15.65
C THR A 88 -12.51 -32.93 -17.02
N PRO A 89 -11.71 -33.71 -17.78
CA PRO A 89 -12.16 -34.27 -19.05
C PRO A 89 -13.39 -35.18 -18.88
N GLU A 90 -14.43 -34.96 -19.67
CA GLU A 90 -15.66 -35.78 -19.69
C GLU A 90 -15.55 -36.95 -20.67
N HIS A 91 -14.64 -36.85 -21.65
CA HIS A 91 -14.46 -37.84 -22.71
C HIS A 91 -13.00 -38.29 -22.85
N PRO A 92 -12.73 -39.56 -23.22
CA PRO A 92 -11.39 -40.03 -23.52
C PRO A 92 -10.72 -39.19 -24.62
N GLY A 93 -9.52 -38.70 -24.33
CA GLY A 93 -8.75 -37.87 -25.28
C GLY A 93 -9.23 -36.43 -25.42
N GLN A 94 -10.18 -35.97 -24.61
CA GLN A 94 -10.60 -34.57 -24.58
C GLN A 94 -9.42 -33.66 -24.21
N GLN A 95 -9.18 -32.66 -25.05
CA GLN A 95 -8.21 -31.62 -24.74
C GLN A 95 -8.77 -30.66 -23.70
N LEU A 96 -7.92 -30.25 -22.78
CA LEU A 96 -8.28 -29.22 -21.81
C LEU A 96 -8.48 -27.86 -22.48
N PRO A 97 -9.29 -26.98 -21.88
CA PRO A 97 -9.46 -25.62 -22.35
C PRO A 97 -8.14 -24.87 -22.50
N SER A 98 -8.12 -23.94 -23.46
CA SER A 98 -7.04 -22.96 -23.56
C SER A 98 -7.02 -22.08 -22.31
N VAL A 99 -5.86 -21.50 -21.97
CA VAL A 99 -5.76 -20.55 -20.85
C VAL A 99 -6.73 -19.38 -21.06
N ARG A 100 -6.90 -18.89 -22.29
CA ARG A 100 -7.85 -17.81 -22.61
C ARG A 100 -9.29 -18.18 -22.27
N SER A 101 -9.74 -19.36 -22.72
CA SER A 101 -11.10 -19.85 -22.47
C SER A 101 -11.33 -20.09 -20.98
N LEU A 102 -10.35 -20.71 -20.32
CA LEU A 102 -10.37 -20.96 -18.89
C LEU A 102 -10.46 -19.65 -18.09
N SER A 103 -9.66 -18.65 -18.44
CA SER A 103 -9.68 -17.35 -17.77
C SER A 103 -11.04 -16.66 -17.90
N TYR A 104 -11.64 -16.70 -19.08
CA TYR A 104 -12.97 -16.16 -19.30
C TYR A 104 -14.02 -16.87 -18.41
N TRP A 105 -14.07 -18.20 -18.44
CA TRP A 105 -15.06 -18.95 -17.65
C TRP A 105 -14.86 -18.81 -16.13
N VAL A 106 -13.61 -18.85 -15.65
CA VAL A 106 -13.29 -18.63 -14.24
C VAL A 106 -13.75 -17.24 -13.79
N ARG A 107 -13.51 -16.20 -14.58
CA ARG A 107 -14.05 -14.86 -14.30
C ARG A 107 -15.57 -14.86 -14.23
N THR A 108 -16.26 -15.51 -15.18
CA THR A 108 -17.72 -15.61 -15.17
C THR A 108 -18.24 -16.37 -13.95
N ILE A 109 -17.53 -17.40 -13.49
CA ILE A 109 -17.84 -18.12 -12.24
C ILE A 109 -17.74 -17.18 -11.06
N ILE A 110 -16.61 -16.50 -10.91
CA ILE A 110 -16.38 -15.57 -9.80
C ILE A 110 -17.38 -14.41 -9.87
N GLU A 111 -17.63 -13.82 -11.03
CA GLU A 111 -18.55 -12.69 -11.20
C GLU A 111 -19.97 -13.01 -10.74
N ARG A 112 -20.45 -14.23 -10.97
CA ARG A 112 -21.78 -14.66 -10.54
C ARG A 112 -21.83 -15.02 -9.05
N ILE A 113 -20.79 -15.66 -8.51
CA ILE A 113 -20.79 -16.15 -7.13
C ILE A 113 -20.35 -15.07 -6.15
N GLN A 114 -19.26 -14.39 -6.47
CA GLN A 114 -18.65 -13.31 -5.70
C GLN A 114 -18.24 -12.15 -6.65
N PRO A 115 -19.21 -11.30 -7.07
CA PRO A 115 -18.96 -10.24 -8.03
C PRO A 115 -17.79 -9.32 -7.66
N ASN A 116 -17.68 -8.96 -6.38
CA ASN A 116 -16.62 -8.08 -5.87
C ASN A 116 -15.21 -8.72 -5.88
N ALA A 117 -15.09 -10.03 -6.10
CA ALA A 117 -13.81 -10.72 -6.27
C ALA A 117 -13.41 -10.93 -7.74
N ARG A 118 -14.19 -10.46 -8.72
CA ARG A 118 -13.89 -10.70 -10.15
C ARG A 118 -12.52 -10.09 -10.53
N PRO A 119 -11.57 -10.90 -11.05
CA PRO A 119 -10.27 -10.39 -11.53
C PRO A 119 -10.38 -9.53 -12.78
N LEU A 120 -9.44 -8.59 -12.93
CA LEU A 120 -9.36 -7.69 -14.09
C LEU A 120 -8.99 -8.40 -15.37
N GLU A 121 -9.65 -8.01 -16.45
CA GLU A 121 -9.20 -8.32 -17.80
C GLU A 121 -7.97 -7.50 -18.22
N GLU A 122 -7.24 -8.00 -19.21
CA GLU A 122 -6.07 -7.29 -19.74
C GLU A 122 -6.54 -5.99 -20.41
N GLY A 123 -6.02 -4.85 -19.94
CA GLY A 123 -6.45 -3.51 -20.39
C GLY A 123 -7.58 -2.90 -19.54
N GLU A 124 -8.17 -3.65 -18.60
CA GLU A 124 -9.09 -3.11 -17.61
C GLU A 124 -8.27 -2.40 -16.51
N GLU A 125 -8.46 -1.09 -16.32
CA GLU A 125 -7.69 -0.32 -15.34
C GLU A 125 -8.31 -0.39 -13.94
N LEU A 126 -7.45 -0.40 -12.92
CA LEU A 126 -7.86 -0.33 -11.52
C LEU A 126 -8.46 1.04 -11.21
N ARG A 127 -9.79 1.12 -11.10
CA ARG A 127 -10.43 2.25 -10.40
C ARG A 127 -10.16 2.12 -8.90
N THR A 128 -9.47 3.08 -8.32
CA THR A 128 -9.18 3.15 -6.88
C THR A 128 -9.81 4.43 -6.32
N GLU A 129 -9.89 4.58 -5.00
CA GLU A 129 -10.21 5.89 -4.40
C GLU A 129 -9.26 7.00 -4.90
N HIS A 130 -8.09 6.61 -5.43
CA HIS A 130 -7.10 7.50 -6.01
C HIS A 130 -7.29 7.77 -7.52
N THR A 131 -8.13 7.03 -8.25
CA THR A 131 -8.51 7.38 -9.64
C THR A 131 -9.58 8.46 -9.72
N VAL A 132 -10.07 8.95 -8.58
CA VAL A 132 -10.85 10.19 -8.52
C VAL A 132 -10.03 11.28 -9.22
N GLU A 133 -10.67 12.00 -10.13
CA GLU A 133 -10.10 12.97 -11.06
C GLU A 133 -8.91 13.74 -10.47
N HIS A 134 -7.89 13.97 -11.30
CA HIS A 134 -6.84 14.94 -10.98
C HIS A 134 -7.50 16.29 -10.67
N GLN A 135 -7.76 16.57 -9.39
CA GLN A 135 -8.39 17.80 -8.97
C GLN A 135 -7.40 18.93 -9.27
N ALA A 136 -7.81 19.83 -10.17
CA ALA A 136 -7.04 21.03 -10.44
C ALA A 136 -6.88 21.83 -9.13
N PRO A 137 -5.74 22.48 -8.90
CA PRO A 137 -5.58 23.36 -7.77
C PRO A 137 -6.69 24.42 -7.72
N GLU A 138 -7.32 24.56 -6.58
CA GLU A 138 -8.34 25.58 -6.34
C GLU A 138 -8.01 26.43 -5.11
N ILE A 139 -8.48 27.67 -5.12
CA ILE A 139 -8.34 28.58 -3.99
C ILE A 139 -9.60 29.41 -3.84
N SER A 140 -10.09 29.52 -2.60
CA SER A 140 -11.20 30.39 -2.25
C SER A 140 -10.91 31.20 -0.98
N PHE A 141 -11.57 32.35 -0.87
CA PHE A 141 -11.39 33.31 0.20
C PHE A 141 -12.74 33.56 0.88
N ASP A 142 -12.86 33.23 2.17
CA ASP A 142 -13.99 33.61 3.01
C ASP A 142 -13.64 34.87 3.81
N ASN A 143 -14.16 36.00 3.34
CA ASN A 143 -13.99 37.34 3.88
C ASN A 143 -15.24 37.88 4.60
N ARG A 144 -16.19 37.01 4.97
CA ARG A 144 -17.43 37.42 5.65
C ARG A 144 -17.20 37.95 7.07
N ALA A 145 -16.12 37.55 7.73
CA ALA A 145 -15.80 38.01 9.08
C ALA A 145 -14.97 39.30 9.02
N ASN A 146 -15.41 40.34 9.74
CA ASN A 146 -14.74 41.66 9.75
C ASN A 146 -13.30 41.64 10.30
N SER A 147 -12.94 40.64 11.10
CA SER A 147 -11.64 40.54 11.77
C SER A 147 -10.69 39.49 11.17
N ARG A 148 -11.14 38.69 10.21
CA ARG A 148 -10.32 37.63 9.60
C ARG A 148 -10.79 37.25 8.21
N THR A 149 -9.84 36.96 7.34
CA THR A 149 -10.08 36.24 6.07
C THR A 149 -9.60 34.81 6.24
N THR A 150 -10.43 33.83 5.90
CA THR A 150 -10.04 32.41 5.85
C THR A 150 -9.76 32.03 4.40
N ILE A 151 -8.64 31.36 4.16
CA ILE A 151 -8.26 30.89 2.82
C ILE A 151 -8.41 29.38 2.80
N PHE A 152 -9.13 28.86 1.80
CA PHE A 152 -9.20 27.42 1.52
C PHE A 152 -8.44 27.15 0.24
N ILE A 153 -7.54 26.17 0.26
CA ILE A 153 -6.77 25.76 -0.91
C ILE A 153 -6.93 24.26 -1.06
N GLY A 154 -7.45 23.83 -2.22
CA GLY A 154 -7.46 22.44 -2.65
C GLY A 154 -6.26 22.18 -3.55
N LEU A 155 -5.45 21.18 -3.23
CA LEU A 155 -4.27 20.80 -4.02
C LEU A 155 -4.30 19.29 -4.26
N PRO A 156 -3.76 18.80 -5.40
CA PRO A 156 -3.48 17.38 -5.52
C PRO A 156 -2.56 16.92 -4.40
N LYS A 157 -2.72 15.67 -3.97
CA LYS A 157 -2.18 15.18 -2.70
C LYS A 157 -0.67 15.40 -2.57
N ALA A 158 0.12 15.03 -3.59
CA ALA A 158 1.57 15.18 -3.56
C ALA A 158 2.04 16.64 -3.53
N GLU A 159 1.38 17.53 -4.28
CA GLU A 159 1.59 18.98 -4.22
C GLU A 159 1.27 19.53 -2.82
N GLY A 160 0.17 19.08 -2.21
CA GLY A 160 -0.20 19.44 -0.84
C GLY A 160 0.88 19.05 0.18
N ILE A 161 1.46 17.86 0.04
CA ILE A 161 2.57 17.40 0.89
C ILE A 161 3.78 18.33 0.77
N LEU A 162 4.16 18.72 -0.46
CA LEU A 162 5.26 19.67 -0.67
C LEU A 162 5.00 21.01 0.01
N VAL A 163 3.80 21.57 -0.17
CA VAL A 163 3.41 22.84 0.45
C VAL A 163 3.49 22.71 1.97
N GLU A 164 2.89 21.67 2.56
CA GLU A 164 2.91 21.50 4.01
C GLU A 164 4.34 21.33 4.56
N LYS A 165 5.18 20.55 3.89
CA LYS A 165 6.61 20.43 4.25
C LYS A 165 7.32 21.78 4.22
N SER A 166 7.12 22.57 3.18
CA SER A 166 7.75 23.89 3.03
C SER A 166 7.31 24.83 4.16
N LEU A 167 6.01 24.87 4.46
CA LEU A 167 5.48 25.69 5.54
C LEU A 167 6.03 25.27 6.90
N ARG A 168 6.13 23.96 7.17
CA ARG A 168 6.68 23.44 8.42
C ARG A 168 8.18 23.68 8.55
N ALA A 169 8.94 23.57 7.46
CA ALA A 169 10.36 23.87 7.45
C ALA A 169 10.60 25.35 7.83
N VAL A 170 9.85 26.28 7.24
CA VAL A 170 9.92 27.71 7.59
C VAL A 170 9.45 27.97 9.02
N ALA A 171 8.32 27.40 9.42
CA ALA A 171 7.80 27.55 10.78
C ALA A 171 8.84 27.13 11.83
N SER A 172 9.53 26.00 11.60
CA SER A 172 10.59 25.53 12.46
C SER A 172 11.83 26.42 12.44
N ALA A 173 12.27 26.88 11.27
CA ALA A 173 13.46 27.72 11.12
C ALA A 173 13.29 29.11 11.75
N HIS A 174 12.08 29.65 11.72
CA HIS A 174 11.75 30.99 12.21
C HIS A 174 11.04 30.99 13.58
N GLY A 175 10.80 29.82 14.18
CA GLY A 175 10.13 29.70 15.48
C GLY A 175 8.71 30.26 15.50
N CYS A 176 7.99 30.16 14.39
CA CYS A 176 6.65 30.71 14.22
C CYS A 176 5.61 29.61 13.96
N SER A 177 4.34 29.99 13.92
CA SER A 177 3.26 29.09 13.52
C SER A 177 3.30 28.79 12.01
N VAL A 178 2.69 27.69 11.60
CA VAL A 178 2.56 27.32 10.17
C VAL A 178 1.83 28.40 9.37
N ALA A 179 0.86 29.09 9.98
CA ALA A 179 0.14 30.19 9.34
C ALA A 179 1.03 31.42 9.14
N GLU A 180 1.85 31.77 10.14
CA GLU A 180 2.84 32.86 10.00
C GLU A 180 3.90 32.53 8.96
N ALA A 181 4.33 31.27 8.89
CA ALA A 181 5.26 30.80 7.86
C ALA A 181 4.70 30.97 6.44
N LEU A 182 3.42 30.65 6.21
CA LEU A 182 2.75 30.88 4.93
C LEU A 182 2.77 32.37 4.56
N VAL A 183 2.42 33.24 5.51
CA VAL A 183 2.43 34.70 5.29
C VAL A 183 3.85 35.20 4.99
N ALA A 184 4.85 34.70 5.70
CA ALA A 184 6.25 35.06 5.51
C ALA A 184 6.76 34.65 4.12
N ILE A 185 6.49 33.42 3.67
CA ILE A 185 6.86 32.96 2.33
C ILE A 185 6.29 33.88 1.24
N ILE A 186 5.00 34.22 1.35
CA ILE A 186 4.32 35.08 0.36
C ILE A 186 4.87 36.51 0.38
N ARG A 187 5.12 37.08 1.56
CA ARG A 187 5.55 38.49 1.71
C ARG A 187 7.03 38.71 1.48
N GLU A 188 7.86 37.81 1.97
CA GLU A 188 9.32 37.98 2.06
C GLU A 188 10.07 37.14 1.00
N LYS A 189 9.35 36.31 0.23
CA LYS A 189 9.93 35.40 -0.79
C LYS A 189 11.04 34.52 -0.21
N LEU A 190 10.76 33.89 0.93
CA LEU A 190 11.69 32.95 1.55
C LEU A 190 11.84 31.72 0.65
N ASP A 191 13.08 31.42 0.24
CA ASP A 191 13.40 30.21 -0.50
C ASP A 191 13.55 29.03 0.46
N VAL A 192 12.82 27.95 0.17
CA VAL A 192 12.78 26.75 1.00
C VAL A 192 12.97 25.55 0.11
N GLN A 193 13.95 24.71 0.45
CA GLN A 193 14.11 23.42 -0.20
C GLN A 193 13.49 22.34 0.65
N VAL A 194 12.62 21.55 0.02
CA VAL A 194 12.02 20.36 0.64
C VAL A 194 12.16 19.18 -0.29
N THR A 195 12.27 18.00 0.30
CA THR A 195 12.32 16.74 -0.44
C THR A 195 10.98 16.01 -0.31
N LEU A 196 10.45 15.53 -1.42
CA LEU A 196 9.35 14.55 -1.44
C LEU A 196 9.93 13.21 -1.90
N ASN A 197 9.86 12.21 -1.04
CA ASN A 197 10.31 10.86 -1.37
C ASN A 197 9.23 10.13 -2.17
N LEU A 198 9.64 9.58 -3.31
CA LEU A 198 8.83 8.72 -4.15
C LEU A 198 9.39 7.30 -4.10
N TYR A 199 8.53 6.31 -3.88
CA TYR A 199 8.91 4.91 -3.79
C TYR A 199 8.28 4.14 -4.94
N LYS A 200 9.13 3.45 -5.69
CA LYS A 200 8.74 2.65 -6.86
C LYS A 200 9.39 1.29 -6.78
N ASN A 201 8.57 0.25 -6.90
CA ASN A 201 9.06 -1.10 -7.09
C ASN A 201 9.57 -1.27 -8.53
N THR A 202 10.88 -1.47 -8.69
CA THR A 202 11.50 -1.66 -10.01
C THR A 202 11.29 -3.06 -10.58
N ALA A 203 10.99 -4.04 -9.73
CA ALA A 203 10.68 -5.41 -10.14
C ALA A 203 9.26 -5.56 -10.69
N ASN A 204 8.36 -4.61 -10.40
CA ASN A 204 7.03 -4.53 -10.98
C ASN A 204 6.78 -3.15 -11.60
N PRO A 205 7.14 -2.97 -12.89
CA PRO A 205 7.01 -1.68 -13.57
C PRO A 205 5.57 -1.15 -13.60
N THR A 206 4.57 -2.03 -13.44
CA THR A 206 3.14 -1.68 -13.49
C THR A 206 2.55 -1.22 -12.16
N GLU A 207 3.30 -1.36 -11.05
CA GLU A 207 2.86 -0.93 -9.72
C GLU A 207 2.79 0.59 -9.62
N ASP A 208 1.90 1.12 -8.78
CA ASP A 208 1.80 2.57 -8.58
C ASP A 208 3.02 3.12 -7.84
N ILE A 209 3.09 4.44 -7.72
CA ILE A 209 4.17 5.12 -7.01
C ILE A 209 3.64 5.59 -5.67
N PHE A 210 4.34 5.27 -4.60
CA PHE A 210 3.98 5.81 -3.29
C PHE A 210 4.70 7.15 -3.06
N ALA A 211 3.94 8.19 -2.73
CA ALA A 211 4.44 9.52 -2.37
C ALA A 211 4.05 9.84 -0.93
N GLU A 212 4.97 9.55 0.01
CA GLU A 212 4.89 9.84 1.45
C GLU A 212 3.48 9.94 2.07
N GLY A 213 2.66 8.89 1.94
CA GLY A 213 1.34 8.83 2.56
C GLY A 213 0.21 8.44 1.59
N SER A 214 0.45 8.52 0.28
CA SER A 214 -0.55 8.10 -0.72
C SER A 214 0.08 7.41 -1.92
N TRP A 215 -0.62 6.44 -2.49
CA TRP A 215 -0.32 5.91 -3.81
C TRP A 215 -0.82 6.88 -4.88
N LEU A 216 0.06 7.22 -5.82
CA LEU A 216 -0.23 8.09 -6.94
C LEU A 216 -0.77 7.27 -8.11
N PRO A 217 -1.85 7.73 -8.77
CA PRO A 217 -2.30 7.13 -10.02
C PRO A 217 -1.20 7.11 -11.06
N LYS A 218 -1.17 6.10 -11.94
CA LYS A 218 -0.11 5.93 -12.95
C LYS A 218 0.22 7.19 -13.75
N ALA A 219 -0.79 7.89 -14.24
CA ALA A 219 -0.60 9.11 -15.04
C ALA A 219 0.10 10.21 -14.24
N VAL A 220 -0.33 10.42 -12.99
CA VAL A 220 0.25 11.39 -12.04
C VAL A 220 1.66 10.95 -11.63
N GLY A 221 1.82 9.66 -11.31
CA GLY A 221 3.09 9.07 -10.93
C GLY A 221 4.16 9.27 -12.01
N LYS A 222 3.83 9.11 -13.29
CA LYS A 222 4.76 9.37 -14.39
C LYS A 222 5.27 10.81 -14.39
N ALA A 223 4.37 11.79 -14.28
CA ALA A 223 4.75 13.21 -14.23
C ALA A 223 5.65 13.52 -13.02
N TRP A 224 5.42 12.86 -11.89
CA TRP A 224 6.27 12.99 -10.71
C TRP A 224 7.64 12.33 -10.86
N LEU A 225 7.76 11.20 -11.56
CA LEU A 225 9.06 10.59 -11.87
C LEU A 225 9.94 11.49 -12.74
N GLU A 226 9.35 12.23 -13.67
CA GLU A 226 10.08 13.18 -14.52
C GLU A 226 10.69 14.35 -13.71
N ARG A 227 10.21 14.59 -12.49
CA ARG A 227 10.71 15.63 -11.56
C ARG A 227 11.78 15.11 -10.59
N VAL A 228 12.11 13.81 -10.64
CA VAL A 228 13.08 13.21 -9.71
C VAL A 228 14.48 13.72 -10.00
N THR A 229 15.13 14.27 -8.97
CA THR A 229 16.50 14.78 -9.04
C THR A 229 17.54 13.81 -8.49
N HIS A 230 17.13 12.90 -7.60
CA HIS A 230 18.01 11.94 -6.93
C HIS A 230 17.38 10.56 -6.88
N LEU A 231 18.19 9.52 -7.13
CA LEU A 231 17.79 8.12 -7.03
C LEU A 231 18.61 7.43 -5.93
N ALA A 232 17.93 6.62 -5.12
CA ALA A 232 18.55 5.80 -4.09
C ALA A 232 17.82 4.46 -3.99
N ALA A 233 18.54 3.42 -3.59
CA ALA A 233 17.96 2.15 -3.18
C ALA A 233 17.83 2.16 -1.66
N PRO A 234 16.64 2.43 -1.10
CA PRO A 234 16.46 2.48 0.35
C PRO A 234 16.59 1.06 0.93
N GLY A 235 17.21 0.96 2.11
CA GLY A 235 17.48 -0.31 2.78
C GLY A 235 18.04 -0.09 4.18
N TYR A 236 18.92 -0.99 4.63
CA TYR A 236 19.66 -0.76 5.88
C TYR A 236 20.60 0.44 5.74
N ALA A 237 20.52 1.37 6.68
CA ALA A 237 21.41 2.51 6.73
C ALA A 237 21.59 2.99 8.18
N GLU A 238 22.73 3.59 8.46
CA GLU A 238 23.06 4.17 9.77
C GLU A 238 23.62 5.58 9.62
N SER A 239 23.56 6.36 10.70
CA SER A 239 24.18 7.67 10.83
C SER A 239 25.07 7.67 12.06
N ALA A 240 26.26 8.29 11.96
CA ALA A 240 27.27 8.27 13.01
C ALA A 240 26.93 9.11 14.26
N GLY A 241 25.76 9.73 14.32
CA GLY A 241 25.33 10.57 15.44
C GLY A 241 23.82 10.59 15.60
N TYR A 242 23.33 11.40 16.54
CA TYR A 242 21.90 11.47 16.89
C TYR A 242 20.98 11.78 15.71
N SER A 243 21.38 12.75 14.86
CA SER A 243 20.55 13.20 13.75
C SER A 243 20.61 12.22 12.57
N PRO A 244 19.48 11.61 12.17
CA PRO A 244 19.47 10.71 11.03
C PRO A 244 19.70 11.46 9.72
N SER A 245 20.45 10.85 8.80
CA SER A 245 20.58 11.35 7.42
C SER A 245 19.27 11.25 6.66
N GLU A 246 19.12 12.03 5.58
CA GLU A 246 17.91 11.98 4.73
C GLU A 246 17.66 10.58 4.15
N ALA A 247 18.72 9.81 3.86
CA ALA A 247 18.59 8.42 3.41
C ALA A 247 17.97 7.52 4.49
N VAL A 248 18.40 7.67 5.75
CA VAL A 248 17.83 6.93 6.88
C VAL A 248 16.37 7.35 7.10
N LYS A 249 16.06 8.66 7.08
CA LYS A 249 14.68 9.15 7.21
C LYS A 249 13.78 8.61 6.10
N ALA A 250 14.23 8.64 4.85
CA ALA A 250 13.47 8.13 3.71
C ALA A 250 13.23 6.61 3.81
N ALA A 251 14.22 5.83 4.27
CA ALA A 251 14.04 4.39 4.48
C ALA A 251 13.03 4.09 5.61
N VAL A 252 13.12 4.80 6.74
CA VAL A 252 12.18 4.64 7.87
C VAL A 252 10.76 5.06 7.44
N ALA A 253 10.61 6.21 6.78
CA ALA A 253 9.31 6.68 6.31
C ALA A 253 8.68 5.75 5.26
N GLY A 254 9.50 5.20 4.36
CA GLY A 254 9.07 4.23 3.36
C GLY A 254 8.70 2.88 3.96
N ARG A 255 9.34 2.45 5.05
CA ARG A 255 8.96 1.24 5.77
C ARG A 255 7.65 1.47 6.53
N ASP A 256 7.63 2.50 7.36
CA ASP A 256 6.60 2.71 8.36
C ASP A 256 5.26 3.12 7.74
N GLY A 257 5.30 3.95 6.71
CA GLY A 257 4.11 4.45 6.03
C GLY A 257 3.33 5.52 6.80
N GLY A 258 3.71 5.82 8.05
CA GLY A 258 3.15 6.84 8.92
C GLY A 258 3.43 6.54 10.39
N CYS A 259 2.70 7.18 11.31
CA CYS A 259 2.84 6.95 12.75
C CYS A 259 2.58 5.48 13.12
N ARG A 260 3.48 4.89 13.91
CA ARG A 260 3.47 3.46 14.24
C ARG A 260 2.75 3.09 15.53
N ALA A 261 2.37 4.09 16.33
CA ALA A 261 1.56 3.88 17.53
C ALA A 261 0.18 3.27 17.19
N PRO A 262 -0.36 2.38 18.05
CA PRO A 262 -1.62 1.68 17.78
C PRO A 262 -2.78 2.63 17.42
N GLY A 263 -3.45 2.33 16.30
CA GLY A 263 -4.64 3.06 15.83
C GLY A 263 -4.38 4.47 15.27
N CYS A 264 -3.13 4.95 15.21
CA CYS A 264 -2.83 6.25 14.65
C CYS A 264 -2.78 6.23 13.11
N THR A 265 -3.42 7.21 12.47
CA THR A 265 -3.47 7.34 11.00
C THR A 265 -2.66 8.53 10.47
N LYS A 266 -1.75 9.08 11.28
CA LYS A 266 -0.93 10.24 10.86
C LYS A 266 0.06 9.83 9.79
N GLU A 267 0.08 10.62 8.70
CA GLU A 267 0.90 10.40 7.52
C GLU A 267 2.41 10.62 7.80
N PRO A 268 3.33 10.04 6.99
CA PRO A 268 4.77 10.06 7.24
C PRO A 268 5.36 11.44 7.47
N TYR A 269 5.00 12.42 6.63
CA TYR A 269 5.54 13.78 6.68
C TYR A 269 5.04 14.59 7.90
N LEU A 270 4.09 14.05 8.66
CA LEU A 270 3.60 14.60 9.93
C LEU A 270 4.27 13.95 11.16
N CYS A 271 5.17 13.00 10.93
CA CYS A 271 5.82 12.23 11.97
C CYS A 271 7.28 12.67 12.16
N ASP A 272 7.72 12.59 13.41
CA ASP A 272 9.13 12.63 13.77
C ASP A 272 9.74 11.24 13.57
N VAL A 273 11.01 11.21 13.18
CA VAL A 273 11.83 9.99 13.25
C VAL A 273 12.41 9.89 14.66
N ASP A 274 12.07 8.84 15.38
CA ASP A 274 12.39 8.66 16.80
C ASP A 274 13.15 7.35 17.04
N HIS A 275 14.04 7.33 18.03
CA HIS A 275 14.82 6.15 18.41
C HIS A 275 14.00 5.24 19.34
N VAL A 276 13.77 3.99 18.93
CA VAL A 276 13.11 2.95 19.73
C VAL A 276 13.94 2.70 20.99
N HIS A 277 15.15 2.17 20.84
CA HIS A 277 16.16 2.24 21.89
C HIS A 277 16.82 3.61 21.85
N ARG A 278 16.62 4.41 22.91
CA ARG A 278 17.02 5.82 22.95
C ARG A 278 18.51 5.98 22.68
N TYR A 279 18.86 6.99 21.90
CA TYR A 279 20.23 7.40 21.72
C TYR A 279 20.78 7.99 23.03
N ASP A 280 22.01 7.64 23.38
CA ASP A 280 22.72 8.20 24.52
C ASP A 280 23.69 9.29 24.02
N HIS A 281 23.48 10.53 24.46
CA HIS A 281 24.28 11.67 24.04
C HIS A 281 25.67 11.71 24.70
N ASP A 282 25.80 11.13 25.90
CA ASP A 282 27.05 11.11 26.66
C ASP A 282 27.91 9.90 26.28
N ASN A 283 27.26 8.78 25.96
CA ASN A 283 27.92 7.56 25.50
C ASN A 283 27.15 6.88 24.35
N PRO A 284 27.33 7.33 23.09
CA PRO A 284 26.61 6.79 21.93
C PRO A 284 26.69 5.27 21.76
N GLU A 285 27.80 4.63 22.16
CA GLU A 285 27.98 3.18 22.03
C GLU A 285 27.16 2.37 23.05
N ALA A 286 26.73 3.00 24.15
CA ALA A 286 25.87 2.38 25.15
C ALA A 286 24.37 2.60 24.89
N GLY A 287 24.02 3.55 24.02
CA GLY A 287 22.65 3.81 23.59
C GLY A 287 22.27 3.08 22.31
N GLY A 288 21.08 3.41 21.79
CA GLY A 288 20.62 2.87 20.51
C GLY A 288 21.22 3.59 19.31
N PRO A 289 21.70 2.86 18.28
CA PRO A 289 22.28 3.48 17.10
C PRO A 289 21.22 4.25 16.32
N THR A 290 21.64 5.30 15.62
CA THR A 290 20.79 6.00 14.65
C THR A 290 20.77 5.20 13.34
N SER A 291 20.01 4.11 13.34
CA SER A 291 19.90 3.19 12.21
C SER A 291 18.47 2.94 11.82
N THR A 292 18.24 2.50 10.58
CA THR A 292 16.90 2.10 10.15
C THR A 292 16.35 0.95 10.99
N ALA A 293 17.20 0.12 11.62
CA ALA A 293 16.76 -0.96 12.52
C ALA A 293 16.38 -0.50 13.94
N ASN A 294 16.66 0.76 14.32
CA ASN A 294 16.34 1.30 15.65
C ASN A 294 15.48 2.57 15.61
N LEU A 295 15.19 3.11 14.42
CA LEU A 295 14.34 4.27 14.24
C LEU A 295 12.94 3.88 13.77
N HIS A 296 11.93 4.63 14.19
CA HIS A 296 10.53 4.52 13.75
C HIS A 296 9.88 5.90 13.54
N LEU A 297 8.69 5.93 12.96
CA LEU A 297 7.87 7.13 12.83
C LEU A 297 6.85 7.27 13.95
N LEU A 298 6.88 8.41 14.63
CA LEU A 298 5.82 8.82 15.57
C LEU A 298 5.36 10.23 15.30
N CYS A 299 4.03 10.44 15.31
CA CYS A 299 3.52 11.80 15.37
C CYS A 299 3.92 12.46 16.70
N ARG A 300 3.99 13.79 16.71
CA ARG A 300 4.46 14.55 17.88
C ARG A 300 3.74 14.18 19.19
N TYR A 301 2.47 13.80 19.13
CA TYR A 301 1.70 13.36 20.30
C TYR A 301 2.23 12.03 20.86
N HIS A 302 2.31 10.99 20.04
CA HIS A 302 2.79 9.67 20.49
C HIS A 302 4.28 9.67 20.82
N HIS A 303 5.08 10.48 20.12
CA HIS A 303 6.47 10.70 20.48
C HIS A 303 6.58 11.23 21.91
N LYS A 304 5.77 12.24 22.30
CA LYS A 304 5.74 12.73 23.69
C LYS A 304 5.32 11.67 24.70
N LEU A 305 4.32 10.83 24.38
CA LEU A 305 3.88 9.76 25.27
C LEU A 305 4.99 8.72 25.51
N LYS A 306 5.69 8.30 24.45
CA LYS A 306 6.87 7.43 24.56
C LYS A 306 7.97 8.10 25.38
N THR A 307 8.28 9.36 25.08
CA THR A 307 9.30 10.13 25.81
C THR A 307 8.99 10.22 27.29
N ALA A 308 7.72 10.43 27.66
CA ALA A 308 7.25 10.49 29.04
C ALA A 308 7.17 9.13 29.75
N GLY A 309 7.43 8.01 29.06
CA GLY A 309 7.36 6.66 29.64
C GLY A 309 5.93 6.16 29.88
N VAL A 310 4.94 6.73 29.18
CA VAL A 310 3.55 6.23 29.19
C VAL A 310 3.42 5.01 28.28
N LEU A 311 4.17 5.02 27.18
CA LEU A 311 4.26 3.94 26.21
C LEU A 311 5.71 3.49 26.10
N ASP A 312 5.91 2.18 26.01
CA ASP A 312 7.18 1.56 25.64
C ASP A 312 7.02 0.75 24.36
N VAL A 313 8.11 0.51 23.64
CA VAL A 313 8.06 -0.12 22.32
C VAL A 313 9.32 -0.95 22.04
N GLU A 314 9.11 -2.13 21.46
CA GLU A 314 10.14 -2.98 20.89
C GLU A 314 9.94 -3.08 19.38
N LEU A 315 10.96 -2.73 18.60
CA LEU A 315 10.98 -2.89 17.14
C LEU A 315 11.62 -4.24 16.79
N ARG A 316 10.86 -5.07 16.09
CA ARG A 316 11.28 -6.42 15.68
C ARG A 316 12.00 -6.41 14.33
N PRO A 317 12.79 -7.45 13.99
CA PRO A 317 13.50 -7.54 12.71
C PRO A 317 12.62 -7.51 11.45
N ASP A 318 11.34 -7.85 11.58
CA ASP A 318 10.34 -7.75 10.52
C ASP A 318 9.77 -6.33 10.32
N GLY A 319 10.13 -5.39 11.20
CA GLY A 319 9.63 -4.03 11.23
C GLY A 319 8.30 -3.88 11.98
N SER A 320 7.75 -4.97 12.55
CA SER A 320 6.61 -4.88 13.46
C SER A 320 7.04 -4.30 14.81
N GLU A 321 6.13 -3.64 15.49
CA GLU A 321 6.39 -3.01 16.78
C GLU A 321 5.47 -3.58 17.84
N CYS A 322 6.05 -4.04 18.95
CA CYS A 322 5.31 -4.44 20.14
C CYS A 322 5.24 -3.24 21.09
N TRP A 323 4.07 -2.64 21.19
CA TRP A 323 3.77 -1.51 22.05
C TRP A 323 3.27 -1.99 23.39
N THR A 324 3.86 -1.49 24.48
CA THR A 324 3.44 -1.77 25.85
C THR A 324 2.90 -0.49 26.50
N SER A 325 1.66 -0.55 26.99
CA SER A 325 1.11 0.49 27.87
C SER A 325 1.70 0.30 29.27
N VAL A 326 2.45 1.27 29.78
CA VAL A 326 3.19 1.12 31.05
C VAL A 326 2.24 1.08 32.26
N GLY A 327 1.05 1.67 32.15
CA GLY A 327 0.10 1.76 33.27
C GLY A 327 -0.52 0.42 33.68
N ASP A 328 -0.80 -0.45 32.71
CA ASP A 328 -1.50 -1.73 32.91
C ASP A 328 -0.81 -2.93 32.25
N GLY A 329 0.28 -2.70 31.52
CA GLY A 329 1.13 -3.73 30.92
C GLY A 329 0.54 -4.40 29.68
N HIS A 330 -0.60 -3.95 29.15
CA HIS A 330 -1.15 -4.57 27.95
C HIS A 330 -0.27 -4.30 26.75
N GLN A 331 -0.19 -5.29 25.86
CA GLN A 331 0.63 -5.22 24.66
C GLN A 331 -0.21 -5.24 23.40
N THR A 332 0.21 -4.45 22.41
CA THR A 332 -0.39 -4.41 21.07
C THR A 332 0.70 -4.47 20.03
N ILE A 333 0.47 -5.20 18.94
CA ILE A 333 1.41 -5.28 17.82
C ILE A 333 0.88 -4.40 16.69
N THR A 334 1.75 -3.56 16.13
CA THR A 334 1.46 -2.85 14.87
C THR A 334 2.42 -3.33 13.79
N THR A 335 1.98 -3.37 12.54
CA THR A 335 2.81 -3.75 11.39
C THR A 335 2.99 -2.59 10.41
N PRO A 336 4.18 -2.42 9.80
CA PRO A 336 4.50 -1.29 8.94
C PRO A 336 3.63 -1.29 7.69
N TYR A 337 3.15 -0.13 7.23
CA TYR A 337 2.20 -0.04 6.10
C TYR A 337 2.77 0.72 4.90
N GLY A 338 4.02 1.15 4.98
CA GLY A 338 4.71 1.77 3.87
C GLY A 338 5.17 0.75 2.81
N PRO A 339 5.54 1.24 1.61
CA PRO A 339 5.95 0.40 0.48
C PRO A 339 7.25 -0.41 0.70
N LEU A 340 8.04 -0.10 1.72
CA LEU A 340 9.25 -0.85 2.10
C LEU A 340 9.01 -1.80 3.29
N GLY A 341 7.77 -1.90 3.78
CA GLY A 341 7.41 -2.84 4.84
C GLY A 341 7.59 -4.29 4.38
N ARG A 342 8.01 -5.16 5.30
CA ARG A 342 8.02 -6.60 5.07
C ARG A 342 6.59 -7.12 5.23
N GLU A 343 6.05 -7.70 4.17
CA GLU A 343 4.68 -8.22 4.13
C GLU A 343 4.71 -9.75 4.20
N THR A 344 3.82 -10.33 5.01
CA THR A 344 3.58 -11.78 5.05
C THR A 344 2.68 -12.20 3.88
N PHE A 345 2.61 -13.51 3.58
CA PHE A 345 1.72 -14.01 2.52
C PHE A 345 0.25 -13.71 2.83
N GLU A 346 -0.18 -13.92 4.07
CA GLU A 346 -1.54 -13.63 4.53
C GLU A 346 -1.89 -12.15 4.38
N ARG A 347 -1.02 -11.27 4.88
CA ARG A 347 -1.26 -9.82 4.79
C ARG A 347 -1.32 -9.33 3.34
N ARG A 348 -0.44 -9.86 2.49
CA ARG A 348 -0.43 -9.57 1.06
C ARG A 348 -1.73 -10.02 0.39
N HIS A 349 -2.23 -11.19 0.75
CA HIS A 349 -3.51 -11.69 0.27
C HIS A 349 -4.66 -10.78 0.69
N VAL A 350 -4.80 -10.51 2.00
CA VAL A 350 -5.84 -9.61 2.54
C VAL A 350 -5.83 -8.25 1.84
N ARG A 351 -4.65 -7.66 1.65
CA ARG A 351 -4.50 -6.37 0.94
C ARG A 351 -4.98 -6.45 -0.51
N ARG A 352 -4.59 -7.50 -1.25
CA ARG A 352 -4.97 -7.68 -2.66
C ARG A 352 -6.47 -7.96 -2.81
N THR A 353 -7.04 -8.77 -1.92
CA THR A 353 -8.49 -9.02 -1.82
C THR A 353 -9.25 -7.72 -1.59
N LYS A 354 -8.88 -6.97 -0.55
CA LYS A 354 -9.51 -5.68 -0.21
C LYS A 354 -9.40 -4.68 -1.36
N ALA A 355 -8.24 -4.54 -1.98
CA ALA A 355 -8.04 -3.64 -3.12
C ALA A 355 -8.97 -3.99 -4.29
N LEU A 356 -9.17 -5.28 -4.57
CA LEU A 356 -10.06 -5.74 -5.62
C LEU A 356 -11.54 -5.48 -5.28
N HIS A 357 -11.94 -5.76 -4.03
CA HIS A 357 -13.31 -5.57 -3.55
C HIS A 357 -13.70 -4.10 -3.54
N THR A 358 -12.88 -3.24 -2.93
CA THR A 358 -13.13 -1.80 -2.85
C THR A 358 -13.27 -1.17 -4.24
N ARG A 359 -12.50 -1.63 -5.24
CA ARG A 359 -12.70 -1.18 -6.63
C ARG A 359 -14.11 -1.47 -7.13
N HIS A 360 -14.58 -2.71 -6.97
CA HIS A 360 -15.89 -3.09 -7.47
C HIS A 360 -17.00 -2.28 -6.81
N GLU A 361 -16.86 -2.00 -5.52
CA GLU A 361 -17.77 -1.09 -4.81
C GLU A 361 -17.77 0.33 -5.40
N LEU A 362 -16.60 0.89 -5.71
CA LEU A 362 -16.49 2.21 -6.35
C LEU A 362 -17.07 2.20 -7.77
N THR A 363 -16.72 1.21 -8.58
CA THR A 363 -17.19 1.10 -9.98
C THR A 363 -18.71 0.95 -10.03
N PHE A 364 -19.28 0.18 -9.09
CA PHE A 364 -20.72 0.04 -8.94
C PHE A 364 -21.37 1.37 -8.53
N ARG A 365 -20.78 2.10 -7.57
CA ARG A 365 -21.28 3.42 -7.15
C ARG A 365 -21.32 4.40 -8.31
N ASP A 366 -20.22 4.55 -9.05
CA ASP A 366 -20.13 5.46 -10.20
C ASP A 366 -21.16 5.09 -11.27
N SER A 367 -21.33 3.80 -11.55
CA SER A 367 -22.33 3.33 -12.53
C SER A 367 -23.75 3.70 -12.11
N VAL A 368 -24.04 3.67 -10.80
CA VAL A 368 -25.34 4.12 -10.27
C VAL A 368 -25.48 5.65 -10.38
N GLU A 369 -24.42 6.41 -10.09
CA GLU A 369 -24.40 7.87 -10.25
C GLU A 369 -24.62 8.29 -11.71
N ASP A 370 -23.93 7.65 -12.67
CA ASP A 370 -24.11 7.89 -14.11
C ASP A 370 -25.56 7.62 -14.56
N ILE A 371 -26.15 6.51 -14.11
CA ILE A 371 -27.56 6.17 -14.39
C ILE A 371 -28.51 7.22 -13.79
N ILE A 372 -28.23 7.69 -12.57
CA ILE A 372 -29.03 8.74 -11.92
C ILE A 372 -28.91 10.05 -12.70
N GLU A 373 -27.70 10.45 -13.10
CA GLU A 373 -27.47 11.66 -13.89
C GLU A 373 -28.15 11.59 -15.27
N GLU A 374 -28.07 10.44 -15.95
CA GLU A 374 -28.75 10.22 -17.23
C GLU A 374 -30.28 10.32 -17.06
N ALA A 375 -30.84 9.68 -16.04
CA ALA A 375 -32.27 9.78 -15.72
C ALA A 375 -32.71 11.19 -15.31
N LEU A 376 -31.82 11.99 -14.68
CA LEU A 376 -32.08 13.40 -14.37
C LEU A 376 -32.07 14.27 -15.64
N LYS A 377 -31.12 14.05 -16.56
CA LYS A 377 -31.06 14.74 -17.85
C LYS A 377 -32.28 14.46 -18.72
N GLU A 378 -32.71 13.20 -18.81
CA GLU A 378 -33.92 12.81 -19.55
C GLU A 378 -35.17 13.51 -18.99
N LYS A 379 -35.28 13.65 -17.67
CA LYS A 379 -36.38 14.40 -17.04
C LYS A 379 -36.32 15.90 -17.30
N GLU A 380 -35.14 16.50 -17.33
CA GLU A 380 -34.98 17.92 -17.67
C GLU A 380 -35.39 18.18 -19.13
N GLU A 381 -35.03 17.29 -20.06
CA GLU A 381 -35.42 17.37 -21.48
C GLU A 381 -36.93 17.18 -21.70
N GLU A 382 -37.61 16.32 -20.93
CA GLU A 382 -39.08 16.18 -20.96
C GLU A 382 -39.84 17.41 -20.40
N THR A 383 -39.17 18.27 -19.62
CA THR A 383 -39.80 19.46 -18.99
C THR A 383 -39.65 20.76 -19.77
N LEU A 384 -39.03 20.75 -20.96
CA LEU A 384 -38.98 21.93 -21.84
C LEU A 384 -40.34 22.13 -22.55
N PRO A 385 -41.10 23.21 -22.25
CA PRO A 385 -42.37 23.46 -22.93
C PRO A 385 -42.12 23.95 -24.36
N PHE A 386 -42.84 23.35 -25.32
CA PHE A 386 -42.96 23.83 -26.71
C PHE A 386 -43.58 25.23 -26.81
#